data_AF-A0A7J2MPY5-F1
#
_entry.id   AF-A0A7J2MPY5-F1
#
_cell.length_a   1.000
_cell.length_b   1.000
_cell.length_c   1.000
_cell.angle_alpha   90.00
_cell.angle_beta   90.00
_cell.angle_gamma   90.00
#
_symmetry.space_group_name_H-M   'P 1'
#
loop_
_entity.id
_entity.type
_entity.pdbx_description
1 polymer ?
#
loop_
_entity_poly.entity_id
_entity_poly.type
_entity_poly.pdbx_seq_one_letter_code
_entity_poly.pdbx_strand_id
1 'polypeptide(L)'
;MTIEEEVKEYFKNSKPTHDFSHVKRVYNLCMKIGKKEKADLEVLRLASLLHDIGRIKGDEDHEIHSIEIAEKVMDKYKIDEKTKRNVIHCIKTHRYRNNAVPETLEAKILYDADKIDAIGAIGICRAYSFGGENGQKLYRKEDFSNKDIEVSRKLDHKKHTPVIEYKAKLSRIK
;
A
#
# COMPACT_ATOMS: atom_id res chain seq x y z
N MET A 1 6.90 -0.63 -24.93
CA MET A 1 6.74 -0.21 -23.53
C MET A 1 6.09 -1.34 -22.76
N THR A 2 6.77 -1.89 -21.77
CA THR A 2 6.24 -2.91 -20.86
C THR A 2 5.27 -2.28 -19.86
N ILE A 3 4.41 -3.10 -19.23
CA ILE A 3 3.50 -2.62 -18.19
C ILE A 3 4.25 -1.99 -17.02
N GLU A 4 5.42 -2.53 -16.66
CA GLU A 4 6.26 -1.97 -15.59
C GLU A 4 6.80 -0.59 -15.96
N GLU A 5 7.26 -0.42 -17.20
CA GLU A 5 7.71 0.88 -17.71
C GLU A 5 6.59 1.92 -17.67
N GLU A 6 5.38 1.54 -18.08
CA GLU A 6 4.20 2.41 -18.01
C GLU A 6 3.83 2.78 -16.58
N VAL A 7 3.75 1.79 -15.69
CA VAL A 7 3.44 2.01 -14.27
C VAL A 7 4.45 2.97 -13.64
N LYS A 8 5.75 2.81 -13.92
CA LYS A 8 6.81 3.67 -13.39
C LYS A 8 6.58 5.16 -13.72
N GLU A 9 5.98 5.46 -14.88
CA GLU A 9 5.66 6.84 -15.28
C GLU A 9 4.65 7.51 -14.34
N TYR A 10 3.69 6.76 -13.79
CA TYR A 10 2.71 7.28 -12.83
C TYR A 10 3.35 7.73 -11.52
N PHE A 11 4.55 7.23 -11.19
CA PHE A 11 5.25 7.55 -9.95
C PHE A 11 6.33 8.63 -10.09
N LYS A 12 6.51 9.24 -11.28
CA LYS A 12 7.57 10.23 -11.55
C LYS A 12 7.56 11.43 -10.60
N ASN A 13 6.38 11.85 -10.16
CA ASN A 13 6.18 12.99 -9.27
C ASN A 13 5.71 12.57 -7.87
N SER A 14 5.82 11.27 -7.53
CA SER A 14 5.41 10.77 -6.22
C SER A 14 6.34 11.25 -5.12
N LYS A 15 5.78 11.42 -3.92
CA LYS A 15 6.57 11.69 -2.71
C LYS A 15 7.47 10.49 -2.40
N PRO A 16 8.66 10.70 -1.79
CA PRO A 16 9.59 9.62 -1.45
C PRO A 16 8.98 8.48 -0.61
N THR A 17 7.95 8.77 0.18
CA THR A 17 7.25 7.79 1.03
C THR A 17 6.44 6.75 0.27
N HIS A 18 6.07 7.06 -0.98
CA HIS A 18 5.18 6.27 -1.85
C HIS A 18 5.62 6.29 -3.32
N ASP A 19 6.93 6.40 -3.56
CA ASP A 19 7.49 6.36 -4.91
C ASP A 19 7.58 4.92 -5.46
N PHE A 20 8.08 4.79 -6.70
CA PHE A 20 8.26 3.48 -7.32
C PHE A 20 9.19 2.54 -6.54
N SER A 21 10.06 3.07 -5.66
CA SER A 21 10.93 2.23 -4.83
C SER A 21 10.11 1.38 -3.85
N HIS A 22 9.03 1.94 -3.29
CA HIS A 22 8.09 1.20 -2.43
C HIS A 22 7.42 0.07 -3.21
N VAL A 23 6.84 0.39 -4.37
CA VAL A 23 6.22 -0.59 -5.27
C VAL A 23 7.18 -1.74 -5.58
N LYS A 24 8.45 -1.42 -5.89
CA LYS A 24 9.46 -2.44 -6.21
C LYS A 24 9.81 -3.34 -5.01
N ARG A 25 9.89 -2.79 -3.79
CA ARG A 25 10.13 -3.61 -2.58
C ARG A 25 8.96 -4.55 -2.30
N VAL A 26 7.72 -4.04 -2.40
CA VAL A 26 6.50 -4.85 -2.25
C VAL A 26 6.43 -5.94 -3.32
N TYR A 27 6.71 -5.60 -4.58
CA TYR A 27 6.80 -6.56 -5.69
C TYR A 27 7.79 -7.69 -5.39
N ASN A 28 9.02 -7.36 -4.97
CA ASN A 28 10.04 -8.36 -4.66
C ASN A 28 9.61 -9.29 -3.51
N LEU A 29 8.94 -8.74 -2.49
CA LEU A 29 8.38 -9.53 -1.39
C LEU A 29 7.25 -10.45 -1.89
N CYS A 30 6.31 -9.94 -2.69
CA CYS A 30 5.24 -10.73 -3.30
C CYS A 30 5.80 -11.89 -4.11
N MET A 31 6.78 -11.65 -4.97
CA MET A 31 7.41 -12.69 -5.79
C MET A 31 8.13 -13.74 -4.94
N LYS A 32 8.77 -13.32 -3.84
CA LYS A 32 9.45 -14.24 -2.92
C LYS A 32 8.46 -15.13 -2.17
N ILE A 33 7.42 -14.53 -1.59
CA ILE A 33 6.40 -15.23 -0.80
C ILE A 33 5.56 -16.11 -1.73
N GLY A 34 5.08 -15.57 -2.85
CA GLY A 34 4.25 -16.27 -3.83
C GLY A 34 4.91 -17.54 -4.39
N LYS A 35 6.22 -17.53 -4.64
CA LYS A 35 6.95 -18.74 -5.05
C LYS A 35 6.92 -19.83 -3.99
N LYS A 36 7.04 -19.47 -2.72
CA LYS A 36 7.04 -20.42 -1.59
C LYS A 36 5.63 -20.96 -1.31
N GLU A 37 4.63 -20.09 -1.36
CA GLU A 37 3.22 -20.42 -1.11
C GLU A 37 2.52 -21.01 -2.35
N LYS A 38 3.21 -21.09 -3.50
CA LYS A 38 2.66 -21.58 -4.79
C LYS A 38 1.44 -20.79 -5.27
N ALA A 39 1.46 -19.47 -5.07
CA ALA A 39 0.44 -18.56 -5.55
C ALA A 39 0.57 -18.25 -7.05
N ASP A 40 -0.47 -17.64 -7.63
CA ASP A 40 -0.41 -17.12 -9.00
C ASP A 40 0.53 -15.92 -9.08
N LEU A 41 1.71 -16.15 -9.67
CA LEU A 41 2.77 -15.14 -9.78
C LEU A 41 2.42 -14.01 -10.74
N GLU A 42 1.56 -14.24 -11.74
CA GLU A 42 1.17 -13.19 -12.67
C GLU A 42 0.20 -12.21 -12.00
N VAL A 43 -0.78 -12.74 -11.25
CA VAL A 43 -1.65 -11.91 -10.41
C VAL A 43 -0.83 -11.10 -9.41
N LEU A 44 0.13 -11.72 -8.70
CA LEU A 44 0.98 -11.01 -7.74
C LEU A 44 1.85 -9.95 -8.40
N ARG A 45 2.42 -10.24 -9.57
CA ARG A 45 3.21 -9.26 -10.34
C ARG A 45 2.37 -8.05 -10.70
N LEU A 46 1.19 -8.25 -11.28
CA LEU A 46 0.30 -7.16 -11.69
C LEU A 46 -0.24 -6.39 -10.48
N ALA A 47 -0.74 -7.10 -9.47
CA ALA A 47 -1.33 -6.48 -8.29
C ALA A 47 -0.32 -5.65 -7.51
N SER A 48 0.90 -6.16 -7.29
CA SER A 48 1.93 -5.39 -6.58
C SER A 48 2.42 -4.17 -7.37
N LEU A 49 2.51 -4.24 -8.71
CA LEU A 49 2.82 -3.07 -9.54
C LEU A 49 1.72 -2.00 -9.49
N LEU A 50 0.46 -2.41 -9.41
CA LEU A 50 -0.70 -1.52 -9.58
C LEU A 50 -1.35 -1.05 -8.27
N HIS A 51 -1.04 -1.65 -7.11
CA HIS A 51 -1.82 -1.44 -5.88
C HIS A 51 -1.91 0.02 -5.38
N ASP A 52 -0.89 0.83 -5.66
CA ASP A 52 -0.78 2.22 -5.19
C ASP A 52 -0.82 3.24 -6.35
N ILE A 53 -1.12 2.80 -7.59
CA ILE A 53 -1.07 3.65 -8.80
C ILE A 53 -2.06 4.83 -8.75
N GLY A 54 -3.13 4.70 -7.98
CA GLY A 54 -4.14 5.72 -7.74
C GLY A 54 -3.67 6.91 -6.90
N ARG A 55 -2.53 6.81 -6.22
CA ARG A 55 -1.99 7.90 -5.39
C ARG A 55 -1.68 9.17 -6.17
N ILE A 56 -1.53 9.07 -7.49
CA ILE A 56 -1.39 10.23 -8.38
C ILE A 56 -2.58 11.20 -8.27
N LYS A 57 -3.77 10.72 -7.89
CA LYS A 57 -4.96 11.55 -7.67
C LYS A 57 -5.09 12.08 -6.24
N GLY A 58 -4.21 11.67 -5.33
CA GLY A 58 -4.26 12.00 -3.91
C GLY A 58 -4.20 10.78 -3.00
N ASP A 59 -4.04 11.00 -1.70
CA ASP A 59 -3.99 9.93 -0.69
C ASP A 59 -5.37 9.42 -0.26
N GLU A 60 -6.41 10.25 -0.44
CA GLU A 60 -7.81 9.89 -0.19
C GLU A 60 -8.32 8.96 -1.29
N ASP A 61 -9.00 7.89 -0.88
CA ASP A 61 -9.62 6.90 -1.76
C ASP A 61 -8.70 6.34 -2.89
N HIS A 62 -7.38 6.38 -2.69
CA HIS A 62 -6.40 5.94 -3.69
C HIS A 62 -6.62 4.49 -4.11
N GLU A 63 -7.18 3.62 -3.28
CA GLU A 63 -7.53 2.25 -3.66
C GLU A 63 -8.61 2.22 -4.76
N ILE A 64 -9.61 3.11 -4.70
CA ILE A 64 -10.68 3.21 -5.71
C ILE A 64 -10.06 3.71 -7.01
N HIS A 65 -9.24 4.76 -6.91
CA HIS A 65 -8.51 5.29 -8.05
C HIS A 65 -7.50 4.30 -8.63
N SER A 66 -6.89 3.46 -7.79
CA SER A 66 -5.96 2.42 -8.22
C SER A 66 -6.68 1.35 -9.02
N ILE A 67 -7.89 0.95 -8.60
CA ILE A 67 -8.73 0.01 -9.36
C ILE A 67 -9.07 0.59 -10.74
N GLU A 68 -9.58 1.83 -10.80
CA GLU A 68 -9.95 2.49 -12.06
C GLU A 68 -8.78 2.57 -13.05
N ILE A 69 -7.58 2.90 -12.56
CA ILE A 69 -6.39 3.03 -13.39
C ILE A 69 -5.85 1.64 -13.75
N ALA A 70 -5.84 0.69 -12.80
CA ALA A 70 -5.38 -0.68 -13.02
C ALA A 70 -6.18 -1.38 -14.12
N GLU A 71 -7.51 -1.21 -14.14
CA GLU A 71 -8.37 -1.73 -15.19
C GLU A 71 -7.94 -1.23 -16.57
N LYS A 72 -7.80 0.10 -16.72
CA LYS A 72 -7.38 0.72 -17.99
C LYS A 72 -6.00 0.25 -18.45
N VAL A 73 -5.06 0.11 -17.52
CA VAL A 73 -3.72 -0.39 -17.82
C VAL A 73 -3.80 -1.86 -18.25
N MET A 74 -4.49 -2.72 -17.50
CA MET A 74 -4.61 -4.14 -17.84
C MET A 74 -5.33 -4.39 -19.18
N ASP A 75 -6.33 -3.58 -19.51
CA ASP A 75 -7.05 -3.63 -20.80
C ASP A 75 -6.11 -3.37 -21.99
N LYS A 76 -5.24 -2.36 -21.86
CA LYS A 76 -4.23 -2.03 -22.89
C LYS A 76 -3.29 -3.18 -23.17
N TYR A 77 -2.94 -3.94 -22.12
CA TYR A 77 -2.06 -5.11 -22.22
C TYR A 77 -2.81 -6.43 -22.47
N LYS A 78 -4.12 -6.40 -22.70
CA LYS A 78 -4.98 -7.56 -23.02
C LYS A 78 -4.88 -8.69 -21.99
N ILE A 79 -4.79 -8.31 -20.71
CA ILE A 79 -4.85 -9.28 -19.60
C ILE A 79 -6.24 -9.94 -19.59
N ASP A 80 -6.32 -11.22 -19.26
CA ASP A 80 -7.60 -11.94 -19.25
C ASP A 80 -8.49 -11.54 -18.04
N GLU A 81 -9.81 -11.71 -18.20
CA GLU A 81 -10.80 -11.32 -17.20
C GLU A 81 -10.68 -12.06 -15.86
N LYS A 82 -10.12 -13.27 -15.83
CA LYS A 82 -9.93 -14.01 -14.58
C LYS A 82 -8.77 -13.38 -13.79
N THR A 83 -7.65 -13.12 -14.45
CA THR A 83 -6.49 -12.44 -13.86
C THR A 83 -6.85 -11.03 -13.40
N LYS A 84 -7.53 -10.24 -14.24
CA LYS A 84 -7.98 -8.88 -13.88
C LYS A 84 -8.81 -8.88 -12.59
N ARG A 85 -9.80 -9.77 -12.48
CA ARG A 85 -10.65 -9.85 -11.28
C ARG A 85 -9.85 -10.15 -10.00
N ASN A 86 -8.87 -11.07 -10.07
CA ASN A 86 -8.05 -11.36 -8.90
C ASN A 86 -7.11 -10.19 -8.56
N VAL A 87 -6.54 -9.52 -9.56
CA VAL A 87 -5.73 -8.30 -9.37
C VAL A 87 -6.56 -7.21 -8.69
N ILE A 88 -7.76 -6.91 -9.18
CA ILE A 88 -8.66 -5.91 -8.60
C ILE A 88 -8.99 -6.27 -7.14
N HIS A 89 -9.25 -7.54 -6.84
CA HIS A 89 -9.49 -7.98 -5.46
C HIS A 89 -8.29 -7.74 -4.55
N CYS A 90 -7.08 -8.03 -5.03
CA CYS A 90 -5.85 -7.75 -4.29
C CYS A 90 -5.72 -6.24 -4.00
N ILE A 91 -5.94 -5.38 -5.00
CA ILE A 91 -5.88 -3.91 -4.84
C ILE A 91 -6.99 -3.42 -3.89
N LYS A 92 -8.21 -3.96 -3.97
CA LYS A 92 -9.32 -3.55 -3.10
C LYS A 92 -9.07 -3.87 -1.62
N THR A 93 -8.36 -4.97 -1.35
CA THR A 93 -8.22 -5.55 0.00
C THR A 93 -6.86 -5.30 0.65
N HIS A 94 -5.88 -4.69 -0.04
CA HIS A 94 -4.52 -4.53 0.50
C HIS A 94 -4.41 -3.55 1.68
N ARG A 95 -5.40 -2.67 1.90
CA ARG A 95 -5.35 -1.65 2.95
C ARG A 95 -5.81 -2.16 4.31
N TYR A 96 -5.06 -1.78 5.35
CA TYR A 96 -5.40 -2.08 6.75
C TYR A 96 -6.70 -1.39 7.22
N ARG A 97 -7.04 -0.23 6.65
CA ARG A 97 -8.11 0.64 7.16
C ARG A 97 -9.49 0.37 6.55
N ASN A 98 -9.56 -0.52 5.57
CA ASN A 98 -10.83 -0.94 4.97
C ASN A 98 -11.28 -2.23 5.67
N ASN A 99 -12.59 -2.39 5.84
CA ASN A 99 -13.18 -3.65 6.30
C ASN A 99 -13.13 -4.77 5.23
N ALA A 100 -12.43 -4.53 4.12
CA ALA A 100 -12.28 -5.47 3.02
C ALA A 100 -11.21 -6.51 3.41
N VAL A 101 -11.63 -7.76 3.52
CA VAL A 101 -10.75 -8.86 3.95
C VAL A 101 -10.10 -9.50 2.72
N PRO A 102 -8.77 -9.73 2.71
CA PRO A 102 -8.11 -10.45 1.64
C PRO A 102 -8.51 -11.93 1.67
N GLU A 103 -9.29 -12.36 0.68
CA GLU A 103 -9.83 -13.73 0.61
C GLU A 103 -8.90 -14.70 -0.14
N THR A 104 -8.36 -14.28 -1.29
CA THR A 104 -7.48 -15.11 -2.13
C THR A 104 -6.08 -15.19 -1.56
N LEU A 105 -5.34 -16.23 -1.95
CA LEU A 105 -3.94 -16.38 -1.53
C LEU A 105 -3.10 -15.18 -1.99
N GLU A 106 -3.32 -14.71 -3.22
CA GLU A 106 -2.61 -13.56 -3.78
C GLU A 106 -2.93 -12.27 -3.02
N ALA A 107 -4.20 -12.06 -2.66
CA ALA A 107 -4.60 -10.88 -1.88
C ALA A 107 -3.96 -10.88 -0.49
N LYS A 108 -3.88 -12.04 0.17
CA LYS A 108 -3.21 -12.18 1.48
C LYS A 108 -1.72 -11.90 1.37
N ILE A 109 -1.06 -12.42 0.32
CA ILE A 109 0.36 -12.20 0.10
C ILE A 109 0.67 -10.73 -0.19
N LEU A 110 -0.11 -10.06 -1.05
CA LEU A 110 0.06 -8.64 -1.31
C LEU A 110 -0.15 -7.82 -0.02
N TYR A 111 -1.20 -8.14 0.73
CA TYR A 111 -1.49 -7.50 2.00
C TYR A 111 -0.28 -7.59 2.93
N ASP A 112 0.25 -8.79 3.15
CA ASP A 112 1.40 -9.05 4.03
C ASP A 112 2.67 -8.37 3.51
N ALA A 113 2.95 -8.44 2.21
CA ALA A 113 4.13 -7.81 1.61
C ALA A 113 4.13 -6.28 1.81
N ASP A 114 2.98 -5.63 1.65
CA ASP A 114 2.83 -4.19 1.92
C ASP A 114 3.03 -3.86 3.40
N LYS A 115 2.50 -4.69 4.33
CA LYS A 115 2.71 -4.48 5.77
C LYS A 115 4.16 -4.73 6.17
N ILE A 116 4.85 -5.70 5.57
CA ILE A 116 6.27 -5.94 5.81
C ILE A 116 7.11 -4.72 5.36
N ASP A 117 6.77 -4.05 4.26
CA ASP A 117 7.47 -2.81 3.85
C ASP A 117 7.16 -1.59 4.75
N ALA A 118 6.16 -1.70 5.62
CA ALA A 118 5.80 -0.69 6.60
C ALA A 118 6.46 -0.89 7.98
N ILE A 119 7.26 -1.95 8.17
CA ILE A 119 7.95 -2.27 9.43
C ILE A 119 9.48 -2.31 9.26
N GLY A 120 10.19 -2.57 10.36
CA GLY A 120 11.66 -2.59 10.37
C GLY A 120 12.29 -1.24 10.07
N ALA A 121 13.57 -1.24 9.64
CA ALA A 121 14.33 -0.02 9.39
C ALA A 121 13.68 0.87 8.32
N ILE A 122 13.21 0.28 7.22
CA ILE A 122 12.51 1.01 6.16
C ILE A 122 11.19 1.58 6.67
N GLY A 123 10.41 0.81 7.44
CA GLY A 123 9.17 1.28 8.04
C GLY A 123 9.38 2.49 8.95
N ILE A 124 10.43 2.47 9.79
CA ILE A 124 10.81 3.62 10.63
C ILE A 124 11.09 4.84 9.75
N CYS A 125 11.97 4.72 8.75
CA CYS A 125 12.30 5.83 7.86
C CYS A 125 11.05 6.37 7.15
N ARG A 126 10.19 5.51 6.62
CA ARG A 126 8.96 5.92 5.93
C ARG A 126 7.98 6.65 6.85
N ALA A 127 7.79 6.18 8.08
CA ALA A 127 6.90 6.81 9.04
C ALA A 127 7.35 8.24 9.38
N TYR A 128 8.65 8.44 9.60
CA TYR A 128 9.20 9.76 9.89
C TYR A 128 9.27 10.67 8.66
N SER A 129 9.58 10.14 7.47
CA SER A 129 9.51 10.90 6.21
C SER A 129 8.09 11.40 5.94
N PHE A 130 7.08 10.54 6.13
CA PHE A 130 5.67 10.94 6.01
C PHE A 130 5.33 12.02 7.03
N GLY A 131 5.82 11.87 8.27
CA GLY A 131 5.66 12.89 9.29
C GLY A 131 6.25 14.24 8.87
N GLY A 132 7.48 14.25 8.35
CA GLY A 132 8.14 15.45 7.84
C GLY A 132 7.39 16.12 6.69
N GLU A 133 6.93 15.34 5.71
CA GLU A 133 6.11 15.80 4.58
C GLU A 133 4.80 16.48 5.02
N ASN A 134 4.30 16.15 6.21
CA ASN A 134 3.04 16.64 6.76
C ASN A 134 3.23 17.60 7.95
N GLY A 135 4.46 18.02 8.26
CA GLY A 135 4.75 18.93 9.37
C GLY A 135 4.42 18.36 10.75
N GLN A 136 4.53 17.05 10.92
CA GLN A 136 4.28 16.35 12.19
C GLN A 136 5.46 16.50 13.15
N LYS A 137 5.15 16.46 14.45
CA LYS A 137 6.19 16.33 15.47
C LYS A 137 6.81 14.94 15.41
N LEU A 138 8.14 14.86 15.58
CA LEU A 138 8.86 13.60 15.70
C LEU A 138 8.32 12.74 16.86
N TYR A 139 7.95 13.41 17.95
CA TYR A 139 7.44 12.76 19.14
C TYR A 139 6.43 13.65 19.87
N ARG A 140 5.42 13.02 20.44
CA ARG A 140 4.51 13.58 21.45
C ARG A 140 4.14 12.43 22.38
N LYS A 141 4.01 12.71 23.68
CA LYS A 141 3.44 11.75 24.62
C LYS A 141 1.97 11.58 24.26
N GLU A 142 1.62 10.42 23.73
CA GLU A 142 0.25 10.08 23.36
C GLU A 142 -0.47 9.39 24.51
N ASP A 143 -1.75 9.69 24.69
CA ASP A 143 -2.63 8.90 25.57
C ASP A 143 -3.23 7.74 24.78
N PHE A 144 -2.60 6.58 24.88
CA PHE A 144 -3.08 5.37 24.22
C PHE A 144 -4.35 4.78 24.85
N SER A 145 -4.89 5.33 25.94
CA SER A 145 -6.23 4.94 26.40
C SER A 145 -7.35 5.56 25.54
N ASN A 146 -7.05 6.66 24.84
CA ASN A 146 -7.97 7.29 23.90
C ASN A 146 -8.23 6.40 22.68
N LYS A 147 -9.49 6.02 22.45
CA LYS A 147 -9.92 5.19 21.32
C LYS A 147 -9.98 5.97 20.00
N ASP A 148 -10.09 7.30 20.06
CA ASP A 148 -10.20 8.18 18.90
C ASP A 148 -8.84 8.69 18.39
N ILE A 149 -7.74 8.19 18.96
CA ILE A 149 -6.38 8.60 18.58
C ILE A 149 -6.04 8.29 17.11
N GLU A 150 -6.73 7.33 16.50
CA GLU A 150 -6.58 7.02 15.07
C GLU A 150 -7.36 8.01 14.17
N VAL A 151 -8.40 8.66 14.71
CA VAL A 151 -9.24 9.65 14.02
C VAL A 151 -8.52 10.99 13.89
N SER A 152 -7.61 11.31 14.81
CA SER A 152 -6.89 12.60 14.80
C SER A 152 -6.09 12.84 13.52
N ARG A 153 -5.61 11.77 12.86
CA ARG A 153 -4.91 11.88 11.55
C ARG A 153 -5.78 12.43 10.43
N LYS A 154 -7.09 12.13 10.44
CA LYS A 154 -8.04 12.61 9.42
C LYS A 154 -8.46 14.06 9.66
N LEU A 155 -8.44 14.51 10.91
CA LEU A 155 -8.89 15.85 11.29
C LEU A 155 -7.78 16.89 11.19
N ASP A 156 -6.54 16.52 11.52
CA ASP A 156 -5.38 17.41 11.41
C ASP A 156 -4.09 16.59 11.34
N HIS A 157 -3.47 16.55 10.16
CA HIS A 157 -2.22 15.83 9.95
C HIS A 157 -1.10 16.28 10.90
N LYS A 158 -1.08 17.53 11.38
CA LYS A 158 -0.07 18.05 12.32
C LYS A 158 -0.26 17.54 13.74
N LYS A 159 -1.47 17.08 14.08
CA LYS A 159 -1.79 16.43 15.37
C LYS A 159 -1.46 14.94 15.36
N HIS A 160 -1.05 14.36 14.23
CA HIS A 160 -0.58 12.99 14.16
C HIS A 160 0.92 12.92 14.44
N THR A 161 1.40 11.80 14.99
CA THR A 161 2.82 11.52 15.13
C THR A 161 3.12 10.11 14.61
N PRO A 162 4.36 9.84 14.14
CA PRO A 162 4.76 8.49 13.74
C PRO A 162 4.52 7.44 14.84
N VAL A 163 4.55 7.84 16.10
CA VAL A 163 4.26 6.99 17.27
C VAL A 163 2.83 6.42 17.25
N ILE A 164 1.86 7.14 16.68
CA ILE A 164 0.47 6.63 16.56
C ILE A 164 0.41 5.44 15.59
N GLU A 165 1.30 5.37 14.59
CA GLU A 165 1.34 4.22 13.67
C GLU A 165 1.68 2.91 14.39
N TYR A 166 2.38 2.97 15.54
CA TYR A 166 2.58 1.80 16.39
C TYR A 166 1.25 1.23 16.89
N LYS A 167 0.37 2.05 17.45
CA LYS A 167 -0.94 1.58 17.94
C LYS A 167 -1.90 1.24 16.79
N ALA A 168 -1.88 2.04 15.72
CA ALA A 168 -2.80 1.85 14.60
C ALA A 168 -2.51 0.58 13.79
N LYS A 169 -1.23 0.18 13.71
CA LYS A 169 -0.79 -0.92 12.85
C LYS A 169 0.04 -1.95 13.61
N LEU A 170 1.17 -1.55 14.20
CA LEU A 170 2.18 -2.48 14.71
C LEU A 170 1.69 -3.33 15.88
N SER A 171 0.94 -2.74 16.82
CA SER A 171 0.43 -3.45 18.01
C SER A 171 -0.65 -4.49 17.69
N ARG A 172 -1.09 -4.57 16.43
CA ARG A 172 -2.14 -5.49 15.96
C ARG A 172 -1.57 -6.60 15.09
N ILE A 173 -0.25 -6.58 14.82
CA ILE A 173 0.47 -7.70 14.21
C ILE A 173 0.53 -8.80 15.29
N LYS A 174 0.01 -9.98 14.95
CA LYS A 174 -0.03 -11.15 15.84
C LYS A 174 1.13 -12.08 15.57
#